data_AF-D0N695-F1
#
_entry.id   AF-D0N695-F1
#
_cell.length_a   1.000
_cell.length_b   1.000
_cell.length_c   1.000
_cell.angle_alpha   90.00
_cell.angle_beta   90.00
_cell.angle_gamma   90.00
#
_symmetry.space_group_name_H-M   'P 1'
#
loop_
_entity.id
_entity.type
_entity.pdbx_description
1 polymer ?
#
loop_
_entity_poly.entity_id
_entity_poly.type
_entity_poly.pdbx_seq_one_letter_code
_entity_poly.pdbx_strand_id
1 'polypeptide(L)'
;MGLHSILLPSAFVFLSCFDHSSGDVTPVALANVVVHRQYAVPSQRYLRAYTTTEERGGLDIILNFFKRKKVDLKAFLNEKNDGVDVLKSLQLGDDVASALNHAKLEKLNKYIRMFNNKHADGPISLVGILSAHYGDDAVAKTLVYLERHSTSPDMVSLASKLRVDQLNGWLTGGQSVDDVFTRLNLKSNGVEALENRKFMVLEEYIAK
;
A
#
# COMPACT_ATOMS: atom_id res chain seq x y z
N MET A 1 -48.48 -35.70 -14.42
CA MET A 1 -48.36 -34.31 -14.94
C MET A 1 -47.12 -33.73 -14.25
N GLY A 2 -45.89 -33.93 -14.72
CA GLY A 2 -45.34 -33.61 -16.03
C GLY A 2 -44.57 -32.29 -15.94
N LEU A 3 -43.36 -32.31 -15.36
CA LEU A 3 -42.49 -31.14 -15.19
C LEU A 3 -41.94 -30.71 -16.56
N HIS A 4 -42.26 -29.49 -17.02
CA HIS A 4 -41.65 -28.90 -18.21
C HIS A 4 -40.42 -28.08 -17.81
N SER A 5 -39.24 -28.68 -17.99
CA SER A 5 -37.96 -27.98 -18.05
C SER A 5 -37.84 -27.31 -19.42
N ILE A 6 -37.71 -25.98 -19.46
CA ILE A 6 -37.49 -25.24 -20.70
C ILE A 6 -36.02 -24.87 -20.79
N LEU A 7 -35.37 -25.48 -21.79
CA LEU A 7 -34.00 -25.35 -22.21
C LEU A 7 -33.82 -24.01 -22.95
N LEU A 8 -32.93 -23.14 -22.49
CA LEU A 8 -32.46 -21.96 -23.24
C LEU A 8 -31.26 -22.35 -24.10
N PRO A 9 -31.27 -22.20 -25.44
CA PRO A 9 -30.05 -22.33 -26.23
C PRO A 9 -29.29 -21.00 -26.23
N SER A 10 -28.07 -21.02 -25.69
CA SER A 10 -27.05 -20.00 -25.89
C SER A 10 -26.46 -20.11 -27.31
N ALA A 11 -26.77 -19.13 -28.17
CA ALA A 11 -26.11 -19.00 -29.47
C ALA A 11 -24.85 -18.13 -29.31
N PHE A 12 -23.68 -18.76 -29.23
CA PHE A 12 -22.39 -18.13 -29.47
C PHE A 12 -22.15 -18.10 -30.98
N VAL A 13 -22.11 -16.91 -31.58
CA VAL A 13 -21.61 -16.73 -32.96
C VAL A 13 -20.17 -16.23 -32.84
N PHE A 14 -19.22 -17.13 -33.09
CA PHE A 14 -17.86 -16.77 -33.48
C PHE A 14 -17.86 -16.52 -34.99
N LEU A 15 -17.48 -15.30 -35.41
CA LEU A 15 -16.98 -15.09 -36.77
C LEU A 15 -15.52 -14.66 -36.70
N SER A 16 -14.68 -15.55 -37.19
CA SER A 16 -13.26 -15.40 -37.41
C SER A 16 -12.95 -14.86 -38.81
N CYS A 17 -11.81 -14.17 -38.89
CA CYS A 17 -10.94 -13.93 -40.05
C CYS A 17 -11.30 -12.78 -41.02
N PHE A 18 -10.36 -11.84 -41.14
CA PHE A 18 -9.93 -11.38 -42.46
C PHE A 18 -8.42 -11.10 -42.47
N ASP A 19 -7.75 -11.66 -43.48
CA ASP A 19 -6.31 -11.62 -43.72
C ASP A 19 -5.97 -10.62 -44.84
N HIS A 20 -4.79 -10.01 -44.71
CA HIS A 20 -3.80 -9.60 -45.71
C HIS A 20 -4.17 -8.91 -47.06
N SER A 21 -3.59 -7.71 -47.28
CA SER A 21 -2.96 -7.25 -48.56
C SER A 21 -2.21 -5.93 -48.28
N SER A 22 -0.86 -5.92 -48.21
CA SER A 22 0.12 -5.72 -49.29
C SER A 22 0.07 -4.36 -49.99
N GLY A 23 1.16 -3.59 -49.88
CA GLY A 23 1.36 -2.29 -50.52
C GLY A 23 2.67 -1.58 -50.11
N ASP A 24 3.73 -1.93 -50.82
CA ASP A 24 4.93 -1.15 -51.20
C ASP A 24 6.02 -0.69 -50.21
N VAL A 25 7.24 -0.91 -50.72
CA VAL A 25 8.58 -0.63 -50.21
C VAL A 25 9.13 0.66 -50.83
N THR A 26 9.88 1.46 -50.05
CA THR A 26 11.31 1.81 -50.30
C THR A 26 11.83 2.84 -49.27
N PRO A 27 13.10 2.73 -48.82
CA PRO A 27 13.72 3.66 -47.88
C PRO A 27 14.67 4.65 -48.57
N VAL A 28 14.82 5.85 -48.02
CA VAL A 28 15.94 6.75 -48.33
C VAL A 28 16.68 7.06 -47.03
N ALA A 29 17.84 6.41 -46.87
CA ALA A 29 18.87 6.79 -45.92
C ALA A 29 19.85 7.72 -46.65
N LEU A 30 20.21 8.84 -46.03
CA LEU A 30 21.35 9.66 -46.43
C LEU A 30 22.35 9.64 -45.28
N ALA A 31 23.47 8.99 -45.59
CA ALA A 31 24.64 8.78 -44.75
C ALA A 31 25.35 10.09 -44.41
N ASN A 32 26.11 10.09 -43.31
CA ASN A 32 27.40 10.77 -43.25
C ASN A 32 28.35 10.06 -42.26
N VAL A 33 29.20 9.23 -42.86
CA VAL A 33 30.66 9.06 -42.68
C VAL A 33 31.28 9.27 -41.30
N VAL A 34 31.92 8.18 -40.85
CA VAL A 34 32.89 8.02 -39.77
C VAL A 34 34.16 8.84 -39.99
N VAL A 35 34.68 9.47 -38.93
CA VAL A 35 36.12 9.76 -38.80
C VAL A 35 36.61 9.30 -37.43
N HIS A 36 37.67 8.48 -37.46
CA HIS A 36 38.34 7.84 -36.34
C HIS A 36 39.44 8.75 -35.77
N ARG A 37 39.51 8.91 -34.44
CA ARG A 37 40.79 9.11 -33.71
C ARG A 37 40.62 8.94 -32.20
N GLN A 38 41.32 7.96 -31.63
CA GLN A 38 41.77 8.02 -30.24
C GLN A 38 42.93 9.04 -30.14
N TYR A 39 42.99 9.81 -29.06
CA TYR A 39 44.14 9.95 -28.14
C TYR A 39 43.92 11.12 -27.15
N ALA A 40 44.28 10.84 -25.90
CA ALA A 40 44.76 11.77 -24.86
C ALA A 40 43.75 12.65 -24.09
N VAL A 41 43.62 12.30 -22.80
CA VAL A 41 43.13 13.12 -21.69
C VAL A 41 44.08 14.32 -21.45
N PRO A 42 43.52 15.51 -21.16
CA PRO A 42 44.01 16.25 -20.00
C PRO A 42 42.85 16.62 -19.06
N SER A 43 43.09 16.33 -17.78
CA SER A 43 42.21 16.60 -16.65
C SER A 43 41.92 18.10 -16.47
N GLN A 44 40.64 18.46 -16.35
CA GLN A 44 40.22 19.61 -15.57
C GLN A 44 39.15 19.19 -14.56
N ARG A 45 39.50 19.40 -13.29
CA ARG A 45 38.70 19.15 -12.10
C ARG A 45 37.52 20.11 -12.08
N TYR A 46 36.31 19.56 -12.07
CA TYR A 46 35.14 20.24 -11.52
C TYR A 46 34.50 19.33 -10.48
N LEU A 47 34.88 19.55 -9.22
CA LEU A 47 34.18 19.01 -8.06
C LEU A 47 32.83 19.73 -8.00
N ARG A 48 31.75 19.10 -8.47
CA ARG A 48 30.40 19.55 -8.11
C ARG A 48 29.98 18.77 -6.88
N ALA A 49 30.19 19.40 -5.73
CA ALA A 49 29.56 18.97 -4.50
C ALA A 49 28.04 19.05 -4.70
N TYR A 50 27.38 17.89 -4.75
CA TYR A 50 26.00 17.82 -4.32
C TYR A 50 26.05 17.70 -2.80
N THR A 51 25.63 18.76 -2.12
CA THR A 51 25.14 18.64 -0.76
C THR A 51 23.82 17.86 -0.87
N THR A 52 23.89 16.53 -0.79
CA THR A 52 22.72 15.79 -0.29
C THR A 52 22.56 16.23 1.14
N THR A 53 21.60 17.12 1.32
CA THR A 53 21.01 17.56 2.57
C THR A 53 20.89 16.37 3.52
N GLU A 54 21.64 16.48 4.60
CA GLU A 54 21.30 16.07 5.94
C GLU A 54 19.94 15.39 6.11
N GLU A 55 19.93 14.06 6.14
CA GLU A 55 19.11 13.26 7.07
C GLU A 55 19.78 11.90 7.31
N ARG A 56 21.02 11.94 7.82
CA ARG A 56 21.69 10.76 8.38
C ARG A 56 21.73 10.78 9.91
N GLY A 57 20.84 11.56 10.54
CA GLY A 57 20.65 11.57 12.00
C GLY A 57 19.60 10.57 12.50
N GLY A 58 18.67 10.14 11.64
CA GLY A 58 17.55 9.30 12.05
C GLY A 58 17.97 7.92 12.57
N LEU A 59 18.95 7.27 11.94
CA LEU A 59 19.33 5.90 12.30
C LEU A 59 20.01 5.82 13.68
N ASP A 60 20.86 6.78 14.04
CA ASP A 60 21.53 6.81 15.34
C ASP A 60 20.55 7.15 16.49
N ILE A 61 19.56 8.01 16.22
CA ILE A 61 18.49 8.34 17.16
C ILE A 61 17.58 7.11 17.36
N ILE A 62 17.16 6.45 16.27
CA ILE A 62 16.34 5.23 16.29
C ILE A 62 17.08 4.11 17.05
N LEU A 63 18.36 3.89 16.77
CA LEU A 63 19.14 2.82 17.41
C LEU A 63 19.33 3.06 18.92
N ASN A 64 19.51 4.30 19.33
CA ASN A 64 19.60 4.66 20.75
C ASN A 64 18.23 4.58 21.46
N PHE A 65 17.13 4.74 20.74
CA PHE A 65 15.78 4.51 21.25
C PHE A 65 15.53 3.03 21.55
N PHE A 66 15.87 2.13 20.61
CA PHE A 66 15.70 0.68 20.76
C PHE A 66 16.50 0.11 21.96
N LYS A 67 17.54 0.80 22.42
CA LYS A 67 18.32 0.42 23.61
C LYS A 67 17.64 0.78 24.94
N ARG A 68 16.55 1.57 24.95
CA ARG A 68 15.85 1.95 26.18
C ARG A 68 14.88 0.85 26.63
N LYS A 69 15.00 0.42 27.88
CA LYS A 69 14.13 -0.61 28.50
C LYS A 69 12.64 -0.23 28.58
N LYS A 70 12.31 1.05 28.40
CA LYS A 70 10.94 1.58 28.42
C LYS A 70 10.74 2.62 27.31
N VAL A 71 9.70 2.42 26.51
CA VAL A 71 9.25 3.31 25.43
C VAL A 71 8.60 4.56 26.04
N ASP A 72 9.15 5.75 25.76
CA ASP A 72 8.57 7.05 26.18
C ASP A 72 7.89 7.75 25.01
N LEU A 73 6.56 7.79 25.03
CA LEU A 73 5.75 8.44 23.99
C LEU A 73 5.96 9.96 23.92
N LYS A 74 6.34 10.61 25.03
CA LYS A 74 6.59 12.07 25.02
C LYS A 74 7.85 12.42 24.27
N ALA A 75 8.88 11.57 24.36
CA ALA A 75 10.10 11.72 23.58
C ALA A 75 9.78 11.67 22.08
N PHE A 76 9.04 10.64 21.64
CA PHE A 76 8.59 10.51 20.25
C PHE A 76 7.84 11.73 19.72
N LEU A 77 6.90 12.25 20.52
CA LEU A 77 6.11 13.42 20.15
C LEU A 77 6.96 14.69 20.00
N ASN A 78 8.01 14.83 20.81
CA ASN A 78 8.90 16.00 20.76
C ASN A 78 9.89 15.92 19.60
N GLU A 79 10.25 14.70 19.19
CA GLU A 79 11.16 14.41 18.08
C GLU A 79 10.44 14.37 16.72
N LYS A 80 9.11 14.55 16.68
CA LYS A 80 8.25 14.45 15.48
C LYS A 80 8.37 13.10 14.76
N ASN A 81 8.59 12.02 15.50
CA ASN A 81 8.78 10.71 14.89
C ASN A 81 7.50 10.20 14.22
N ASP A 82 7.64 9.45 13.14
CA ASP A 82 6.49 8.93 12.39
C ASP A 82 5.74 7.85 13.20
N GLY A 83 4.43 7.72 13.00
CA GLY A 83 3.61 6.71 13.66
C GLY A 83 4.11 5.29 13.42
N VAL A 84 4.72 5.04 12.26
CA VAL A 84 5.34 3.75 11.93
C VAL A 84 6.56 3.46 12.81
N ASP A 85 7.37 4.47 13.14
CA ASP A 85 8.52 4.28 14.03
C ASP A 85 8.09 3.96 15.46
N VAL A 86 7.01 4.61 15.92
CA VAL A 86 6.41 4.28 17.22
C VAL A 86 5.89 2.85 17.22
N LEU A 87 5.20 2.41 16.16
CA LEU A 87 4.75 1.02 16.02
C LEU A 87 5.92 0.04 16.11
N LYS A 88 6.99 0.24 15.31
CA LYS A 88 8.19 -0.63 15.30
C LYS A 88 8.84 -0.69 16.68
N SER A 89 8.95 0.46 17.36
CA SER A 89 9.53 0.54 18.70
C SER A 89 8.71 -0.19 19.78
N LEU A 90 7.38 -0.25 19.61
CA LEU A 90 6.49 -0.99 20.49
C LEU A 90 6.56 -2.50 20.23
N GLN A 91 7.10 -2.92 19.07
CA GLN A 91 7.19 -4.31 18.65
C GLN A 91 5.81 -4.97 18.71
N LEU A 92 4.83 -4.40 17.99
CA LEU A 92 3.45 -4.88 18.04
C LEU A 92 3.27 -6.24 17.35
N GLY A 93 4.21 -6.66 16.52
CA GLY A 93 4.19 -7.94 15.82
C GLY A 93 4.71 -7.78 14.40
N ASP A 94 4.82 -8.90 13.70
CA ASP A 94 5.25 -8.93 12.29
C ASP A 94 4.06 -8.90 11.32
N ASP A 95 2.84 -9.02 11.84
CA ASP A 95 1.60 -9.02 11.06
C ASP A 95 0.48 -8.22 11.75
N VAL A 96 -0.56 -7.91 10.96
CA VAL A 96 -1.69 -7.07 11.37
C VAL A 96 -2.48 -7.71 12.52
N ALA A 97 -2.73 -9.02 12.49
CA ALA A 97 -3.53 -9.68 13.53
C ALA A 97 -2.78 -9.71 14.86
N SER A 98 -1.49 -10.02 14.84
CA SER A 98 -0.60 -9.92 15.99
C SER A 98 -0.61 -8.51 16.56
N ALA A 99 -0.47 -7.49 15.71
CA ALA A 99 -0.48 -6.09 16.13
C ALA A 99 -1.78 -5.66 16.80
N LEU A 100 -2.93 -6.05 16.24
CA LEU A 100 -4.25 -5.71 16.79
C LEU A 100 -4.55 -6.43 18.12
N ASN A 101 -4.00 -7.62 18.32
CA ASN A 101 -4.16 -8.36 19.57
C ASN A 101 -3.09 -8.01 20.63
N HIS A 102 -2.14 -7.15 20.28
CA HIS A 102 -0.99 -6.88 21.14
C HIS A 102 -1.34 -5.94 22.30
N ALA A 103 -0.95 -6.30 23.53
CA ALA A 103 -1.24 -5.52 24.74
C ALA A 103 -0.70 -4.07 24.73
N LYS A 104 0.26 -3.76 23.85
CA LYS A 104 0.82 -2.40 23.69
C LYS A 104 0.09 -1.56 22.62
N LEU A 105 -0.92 -2.08 21.92
CA LEU A 105 -1.71 -1.32 20.94
C LEU A 105 -2.29 -0.03 21.56
N GLU A 106 -2.73 -0.10 22.82
CA GLU A 106 -3.24 1.08 23.54
C GLU A 106 -2.21 2.20 23.73
N LYS A 107 -0.91 1.86 23.75
CA LYS A 107 0.15 2.88 23.76
C LYS A 107 0.25 3.59 22.43
N LEU A 108 0.10 2.87 21.31
CA LEU A 108 0.04 3.47 19.98
C LEU A 108 -1.21 4.35 19.82
N ASN A 109 -2.38 3.88 20.26
CA ASN A 109 -3.61 4.69 20.27
C ASN A 109 -3.47 5.97 21.11
N LYS A 110 -2.78 5.89 22.25
CA LYS A 110 -2.46 7.08 23.06
C LYS A 110 -1.53 8.03 22.31
N TYR A 111 -0.50 7.52 21.63
CA TYR A 111 0.39 8.33 20.81
C TYR A 111 -0.38 9.07 19.71
N ILE A 112 -1.20 8.37 18.93
CA ILE A 112 -2.02 8.94 17.86
C ILE A 112 -2.88 10.10 18.37
N ARG A 113 -3.57 9.92 19.51
CA ARG A 113 -4.36 10.99 20.14
C ARG A 113 -3.51 12.20 20.51
N MET A 114 -2.34 11.98 21.10
CA MET A 114 -1.45 13.07 21.48
C MET A 114 -0.86 13.80 20.27
N PHE A 115 -0.56 13.08 19.19
CA PHE A 115 -0.06 13.62 17.94
C PHE A 115 -1.13 14.49 17.26
N ASN A 116 -2.33 13.95 17.07
CA ASN A 116 -3.44 14.66 16.40
C ASN A 116 -3.90 15.90 17.18
N ASN A 117 -3.83 15.87 18.51
CA ASN A 117 -4.12 17.06 19.33
C ASN A 117 -3.10 18.19 19.14
N LYS A 118 -1.86 17.87 18.72
CA LYS A 118 -0.80 18.85 18.43
C LYS A 118 -0.74 19.24 16.96
N HIS A 119 -1.21 18.37 16.05
CA HIS A 119 -1.09 18.50 14.60
C HIS A 119 -2.47 18.34 13.95
N ALA A 120 -3.26 19.41 13.96
CA ALA A 120 -4.63 19.41 13.43
C ALA A 120 -4.68 19.38 11.90
N ASP A 121 -3.61 19.83 11.23
CA ASP A 121 -3.45 19.94 9.78
C ASP A 121 -2.98 18.64 9.11
N GLY A 122 -2.52 17.67 9.89
CA GLY A 122 -2.06 16.37 9.39
C GLY A 122 -2.31 15.24 10.39
N PRO A 123 -3.57 14.92 10.71
CA PRO A 123 -3.87 13.86 11.66
C PRO A 123 -3.44 12.50 11.09
N ILE A 124 -2.85 11.67 11.95
CA ILE A 124 -2.55 10.27 11.67
C ILE A 124 -3.66 9.36 12.22
N SER A 125 -3.83 8.18 11.64
CA SER A 125 -4.82 7.19 12.08
C SER A 125 -4.16 5.84 12.36
N LEU A 126 -4.81 5.00 13.18
CA LEU A 126 -4.31 3.66 13.45
C LEU A 126 -4.22 2.84 12.16
N VAL A 127 -5.29 2.85 11.36
CA VAL A 127 -5.32 2.13 10.09
C VAL A 127 -4.28 2.66 9.10
N GLY A 128 -4.03 3.97 9.07
CA GLY A 128 -2.98 4.55 8.22
C GLY A 128 -1.58 4.08 8.62
N ILE A 129 -1.28 4.02 9.92
CA ILE A 129 0.00 3.51 10.41
C ILE A 129 0.15 2.01 10.11
N LEU A 130 -0.92 1.23 10.30
CA LEU A 130 -0.91 -0.20 9.96
C LEU A 130 -0.70 -0.43 8.46
N SER A 131 -1.40 0.32 7.60
CA SER A 131 -1.25 0.25 6.14
C SER A 131 0.16 0.66 5.70
N ALA A 132 0.71 1.73 6.27
CA ALA A 132 2.06 2.20 5.95
C ALA A 132 3.14 1.18 6.35
N HIS A 133 2.89 0.39 7.40
CA HIS A 133 3.85 -0.62 7.86
C HIS A 133 3.70 -1.99 7.18
N TYR A 134 2.48 -2.51 7.13
CA TYR A 134 2.18 -3.89 6.68
C TYR A 134 1.68 -3.97 5.23
N GLY A 135 1.29 -2.85 4.63
CA GLY A 135 0.66 -2.78 3.31
C GLY A 135 -0.86 -2.72 3.39
N ASP A 136 -1.47 -1.93 2.49
CA ASP A 136 -2.92 -1.74 2.41
C ASP A 136 -3.68 -3.06 2.17
N ASP A 137 -3.14 -3.95 1.33
CA ASP A 137 -3.77 -5.22 0.99
C ASP A 137 -3.72 -6.24 2.13
N ALA A 138 -2.62 -6.28 2.90
CA ALA A 138 -2.49 -7.12 4.08
C ALA A 138 -3.44 -6.65 5.19
N VAL A 139 -3.54 -5.34 5.41
CA VAL A 139 -4.49 -4.76 6.38
C VAL A 139 -5.92 -5.07 5.97
N ALA A 140 -6.30 -4.77 4.73
CA ALA A 140 -7.66 -5.00 4.24
C ALA A 140 -8.08 -6.47 4.37
N LYS A 141 -7.22 -7.40 3.93
CA LYS A 141 -7.44 -8.85 4.05
C LYS A 141 -7.66 -9.27 5.50
N THR A 142 -6.77 -8.85 6.40
CA THR A 142 -6.82 -9.26 7.80
C THR A 142 -8.04 -8.69 8.53
N LEU A 143 -8.42 -7.45 8.25
CA LEU A 143 -9.61 -6.85 8.86
C LEU A 143 -10.89 -7.61 8.47
N VAL A 144 -11.06 -7.95 7.18
CA VAL A 144 -12.19 -8.78 6.74
C VAL A 144 -12.17 -10.16 7.38
N TYR A 145 -11.00 -10.77 7.50
CA TYR A 145 -10.86 -12.07 8.14
C TYR A 145 -11.27 -12.03 9.61
N LEU A 146 -10.75 -11.05 10.38
CA LEU A 146 -11.06 -10.91 11.80
C LEU A 146 -12.54 -10.61 12.04
N GLU A 147 -13.15 -9.76 11.23
CA GLU A 147 -14.59 -9.44 11.33
C GLU A 147 -15.48 -10.69 11.14
N ARG A 148 -15.07 -11.64 10.28
CA ARG A 148 -15.86 -12.83 9.95
C ARG A 148 -15.56 -14.05 10.80
N HIS A 149 -14.32 -14.18 11.28
CA HIS A 149 -13.82 -15.43 11.86
C HIS A 149 -13.33 -15.31 13.30
N SER A 150 -13.20 -14.09 13.84
CA SER A 150 -12.85 -13.92 15.25
C SER A 150 -13.98 -14.42 16.15
N THR A 151 -13.60 -15.14 17.20
CA THR A 151 -14.52 -15.55 18.28
C THR A 151 -14.71 -14.47 19.33
N SER A 152 -13.85 -13.44 19.35
CA SER A 152 -13.94 -12.30 20.26
C SER A 152 -14.82 -11.20 19.66
N PRO A 153 -15.96 -10.84 20.31
CA PRO A 153 -16.82 -9.75 19.84
C PRO A 153 -16.11 -8.39 19.78
N ASP A 154 -15.21 -8.13 20.73
CA ASP A 154 -14.44 -6.89 20.77
C ASP A 154 -13.50 -6.78 19.56
N MET A 155 -12.87 -7.89 19.16
CA MET A 155 -12.02 -7.94 17.98
C MET A 155 -12.82 -7.78 16.68
N VAL A 156 -14.02 -8.36 16.61
CA VAL A 156 -14.94 -8.17 15.46
C VAL A 156 -15.31 -6.68 15.34
N SER A 157 -15.70 -6.05 16.44
CA SER A 157 -16.05 -4.62 16.49
C SER A 157 -14.87 -3.73 16.11
N LEU A 158 -13.68 -4.02 16.64
CA LEU A 158 -12.44 -3.30 16.31
C LEU A 158 -12.10 -3.42 14.82
N ALA A 159 -12.15 -4.65 14.27
CA ALA A 159 -11.85 -4.90 12.87
C ALA A 159 -12.83 -4.18 11.94
N SER A 160 -14.14 -4.22 12.26
CA SER A 160 -15.18 -3.53 11.51
C SER A 160 -14.96 -2.01 11.50
N LYS A 161 -14.64 -1.42 12.67
CA LYS A 161 -14.31 0.00 12.77
C LYS A 161 -13.09 0.38 11.93
N LEU A 162 -12.00 -0.39 12.02
CA LEU A 162 -10.78 -0.12 11.26
C LEU A 162 -10.99 -0.27 9.75
N ARG A 163 -11.87 -1.19 9.32
CA ARG A 163 -12.26 -1.34 7.92
C ARG A 163 -13.02 -0.12 7.42
N VAL A 164 -13.97 0.39 8.21
CA VAL A 164 -14.66 1.65 7.91
C VAL A 164 -13.69 2.82 7.81
N ASP A 165 -12.75 2.93 8.77
CA ASP A 165 -11.70 3.96 8.75
C ASP A 165 -10.79 3.83 7.52
N GLN A 166 -10.49 2.60 7.08
CA GLN A 166 -9.70 2.34 5.86
C GLN A 166 -10.40 2.90 4.61
N LEU A 167 -11.67 2.53 4.42
CA LEU A 167 -12.46 2.94 3.26
C LEU A 167 -12.66 4.46 3.24
N ASN A 168 -12.99 5.06 4.39
CA ASN A 168 -13.13 6.50 4.52
C ASN A 168 -11.80 7.21 4.25
N GLY A 169 -10.67 6.65 4.70
CA GLY A 169 -9.34 7.16 4.40
C GLY A 169 -9.06 7.22 2.89
N TRP A 170 -9.39 6.15 2.15
CA TRP A 170 -9.24 6.15 0.69
C TRP A 170 -10.20 7.13 0.00
N LEU A 171 -11.45 7.24 0.44
CA LEU A 171 -12.43 8.20 -0.11
C LEU A 171 -11.98 9.65 0.08
N THR A 172 -11.65 10.01 1.33
CA THR A 172 -11.21 11.37 1.68
C THR A 172 -9.85 11.71 1.06
N GLY A 173 -9.00 10.72 0.85
CA GLY A 173 -7.75 10.83 0.10
C GLY A 173 -7.93 10.87 -1.43
N GLY A 174 -9.17 10.93 -1.93
CA GLY A 174 -9.48 11.07 -3.36
C GLY A 174 -8.98 9.91 -4.22
N GLN A 175 -8.87 8.70 -3.65
CA GLN A 175 -8.42 7.54 -4.41
C GLN A 175 -9.47 7.15 -5.46
N SER A 176 -9.02 6.79 -6.65
CA SER A 176 -9.91 6.20 -7.66
C SER A 176 -10.13 4.72 -7.40
N VAL A 177 -11.12 4.12 -8.08
CA VAL A 177 -11.34 2.66 -8.05
C VAL A 177 -10.09 1.91 -8.52
N ASP A 178 -9.39 2.43 -9.55
CA ASP A 178 -8.15 1.83 -10.06
C ASP A 178 -7.00 1.93 -9.04
N ASP A 179 -6.93 3.01 -8.26
CA ASP A 179 -5.95 3.17 -7.19
C ASP A 179 -6.21 2.14 -6.08
N VAL A 180 -7.46 2.00 -5.63
CA VAL A 180 -7.83 1.02 -4.61
C VAL A 180 -7.62 -0.40 -5.12
N PHE A 181 -7.96 -0.68 -6.38
CA PHE A 181 -7.69 -1.96 -7.03
C PHE A 181 -6.19 -2.32 -7.00
N THR A 182 -5.33 -1.32 -7.23
CA THR A 182 -3.87 -1.46 -7.18
C THR A 182 -3.36 -1.61 -5.75
N ARG A 183 -3.87 -0.83 -4.80
CA ARG A 183 -3.52 -0.92 -3.35
C ARG A 183 -3.86 -2.27 -2.75
N LEU A 184 -5.00 -2.85 -3.16
CA LEU A 184 -5.41 -4.19 -2.77
C LEU A 184 -4.63 -5.30 -3.51
N ASN A 185 -3.68 -4.91 -4.37
CA ASN A 185 -2.83 -5.80 -5.12
C ASN A 185 -3.65 -6.89 -5.87
N LEU A 186 -4.75 -6.50 -6.49
CA LEU A 186 -5.69 -7.45 -7.12
C LEU A 186 -5.16 -8.00 -8.46
N LYS A 187 -4.23 -7.29 -9.12
CA LYS A 187 -3.59 -7.75 -10.37
C LYS A 187 -2.74 -8.99 -10.19
N SER A 188 -1.95 -9.06 -9.12
CA SER A 188 -1.01 -10.17 -8.90
C SER A 188 -1.67 -11.42 -8.34
N ASN A 189 -2.85 -11.27 -7.73
CA ASN A 189 -3.45 -12.29 -6.88
C ASN A 189 -4.54 -13.11 -7.58
N GLY A 190 -4.94 -12.79 -8.81
CA GLY A 190 -5.84 -13.61 -9.64
C GLY A 190 -7.02 -14.22 -8.87
N VAL A 191 -7.13 -15.56 -8.90
CA VAL A 191 -8.16 -16.31 -8.15
C VAL A 191 -7.97 -16.23 -6.63
N GLU A 192 -6.74 -16.10 -6.13
CA GLU A 192 -6.42 -15.97 -4.71
C GLU A 192 -7.01 -14.69 -4.10
N ALA A 193 -7.20 -13.63 -4.90
CA ALA A 193 -7.88 -12.42 -4.44
C ALA A 193 -9.35 -12.65 -4.09
N LEU A 194 -10.03 -13.60 -4.77
CA LEU A 194 -11.40 -14.01 -4.46
C LEU A 194 -11.44 -14.78 -3.14
N GLU A 195 -10.47 -15.67 -2.92
CA GLU A 195 -10.32 -16.44 -1.69
C GLU A 195 -9.98 -15.53 -0.49
N ASN A 196 -9.06 -14.59 -0.69
CA ASN A 196 -8.58 -13.66 0.33
C ASN A 196 -9.51 -12.46 0.57
N ARG A 197 -10.71 -12.46 -0.01
CA ARG A 197 -11.76 -11.45 0.19
C ARG A 197 -11.35 -10.01 -0.15
N LYS A 198 -10.25 -9.79 -0.87
CA LYS A 198 -9.81 -8.45 -1.27
C LYS A 198 -10.80 -7.83 -2.26
N PHE A 199 -11.43 -8.64 -3.12
CA PHE A 199 -12.51 -8.17 -4.02
C PHE A 199 -13.71 -7.59 -3.26
N MET A 200 -14.07 -8.18 -2.11
CA MET A 200 -15.19 -7.67 -1.30
C MET A 200 -14.91 -6.26 -0.73
N VAL A 201 -13.64 -5.97 -0.41
CA VAL A 201 -13.24 -4.63 0.02
C VAL A 201 -13.38 -3.63 -1.12
N LEU A 202 -13.00 -4.01 -2.33
CA LEU A 202 -13.19 -3.18 -3.53
C LEU A 202 -14.68 -2.96 -3.84
N GLU A 203 -15.51 -4.01 -3.79
CA GLU A 203 -16.95 -3.90 -4.01
C GLU A 203 -17.61 -2.95 -3.01
N GLU A 204 -17.24 -3.05 -1.73
CA GLU A 204 -17.74 -2.14 -0.70
C GLU A 204 -17.27 -0.70 -0.93
N TYR A 205 -16.03 -0.51 -1.40
CA TYR A 205 -15.51 0.80 -1.74
C TYR A 205 -16.30 1.45 -2.90
N ILE A 206 -16.60 0.69 -3.96
CA ILE A 206 -17.38 1.15 -5.12
C ILE A 206 -18.83 1.52 -4.73
N ALA A 207 -19.38 0.85 -3.72
CA ALA A 207 -20.75 1.07 -3.27
C ALA A 207 -20.97 2.32 -2.40
N LYS A 208 -19.90 2.99 -1.95
CA LYS A 208 -19.94 4.20 -1.13
C LYS A 208 -19.98 5.47 -1.98
#